data_AF-A0AAW8NK66-F1
#
_entry.id   AF-A0AAW8NK66-F1
#
_cell.length_a   1.000
_cell.length_b   1.000
_cell.length_c   1.000
_cell.angle_alpha   90.00
_cell.angle_beta   90.00
_cell.angle_gamma   90.00
#
_symmetry.space_group_name_H-M   'P 1'
#
loop_
_entity.id
_entity.type
_entity.pdbx_description
1 polymer ?
#
loop_
_entity_poly.entity_id
_entity_poly.type
_entity_poly.pdbx_seq_one_letter_code
_entity_poly.pdbx_strand_id
1 'polypeptide(L)'
;MFDGIGFMELLLIGILGLVVLGPERLPTAVRSISSWIRAMKKMANSVKDELEQELKIEQLHSDLKNAESQGLKNLSPELQDSIDQLKEAAQSVNRPYQVEDVPAAKDTTPAKETSTAETSSTTSANSDKPNG
;
A
#
# COMPACT_ATOMS: atom_id res chain seq x y z
N MET A 1 -0.26 5.31 0.24
CA MET A 1 -1.32 5.38 1.25
C MET A 1 -0.98 4.69 2.58
N PHE A 2 0.26 4.23 2.81
CA PHE A 2 0.72 3.67 4.09
C PHE A 2 1.74 4.56 4.82
N ASP A 3 1.98 5.77 4.30
CA ASP A 3 2.89 6.77 4.88
C ASP A 3 2.34 7.43 6.16
N GLY A 4 1.13 7.02 6.58
CA GLY A 4 0.44 7.49 7.79
C GLY A 4 0.46 6.53 8.97
N ILE A 5 1.00 5.31 8.82
CA ILE A 5 1.02 4.32 9.92
C ILE A 5 2.06 4.74 10.95
N GLY A 6 1.62 5.54 11.91
CA GLY A 6 2.42 5.96 13.06
C GLY A 6 2.52 4.88 14.13
N PHE A 7 3.45 5.05 15.07
CA PHE A 7 3.61 4.17 16.23
C PHE A 7 2.29 3.98 17.00
N MET A 8 1.47 5.04 17.11
CA MET A 8 0.16 4.98 17.77
C MET A 8 -0.82 4.02 17.07
N GLU A 9 -0.78 3.94 15.74
CA GLU A 9 -1.67 3.05 14.99
C GLU A 9 -1.23 1.59 15.15
N LEU A 10 0.07 1.31 15.14
CA LEU A 10 0.60 -0.02 15.47
C LEU A 10 0.23 -0.44 16.90
N LEU A 11 0.29 0.48 17.85
CA LEU A 11 -0.08 0.22 19.24
C LEU A 11 -1.58 -0.08 19.36
N LEU A 12 -2.44 0.67 18.66
CA LEU A 12 -3.88 0.42 18.61
C LEU A 12 -4.21 -0.95 18.01
N ILE A 13 -3.58 -1.31 16.87
CA ILE A 13 -3.74 -2.62 16.24
C ILE A 13 -3.21 -3.73 17.16
N GLY A 14 -2.09 -3.48 17.85
CA GLY A 14 -1.54 -4.40 18.85
C GLY A 14 -2.53 -4.68 19.98
N ILE A 15 -3.12 -3.64 20.57
CA ILE A 15 -4.16 -3.78 21.60
C ILE A 15 -5.37 -4.53 21.05
N LEU A 16 -5.85 -4.18 19.85
CA LEU A 16 -6.98 -4.86 19.23
C LEU A 16 -6.68 -6.34 18.99
N GLY A 17 -5.48 -6.66 18.52
CA GLY A 17 -5.00 -8.03 18.37
C GLY A 17 -4.96 -8.79 19.70
N LEU A 18 -4.51 -8.16 20.79
CA LEU A 18 -4.54 -8.75 22.13
C LEU A 18 -5.96 -8.99 22.63
N VAL A 19 -6.92 -8.12 22.32
CA VAL A 19 -8.33 -8.28 22.73
C VAL A 19 -9.03 -9.38 21.93
N VAL A 20 -8.85 -9.38 20.61
CA VAL A 20 -9.54 -10.32 19.69
C VAL A 20 -8.97 -11.73 19.81
N LEU A 21 -7.64 -11.85 19.76
CA LEU A 21 -6.96 -13.14 19.74
C LEU A 21 -6.58 -13.60 21.14
N GLY A 22 -6.37 -12.66 22.07
CA GLY A 22 -5.87 -12.93 23.41
C GLY A 22 -4.34 -12.76 23.51
N PRO A 23 -3.82 -12.30 24.67
CA PRO A 23 -2.39 -12.10 24.88
C PRO A 23 -1.56 -13.38 24.80
N GLU A 24 -2.15 -14.53 25.10
CA GLU A 24 -1.50 -15.84 25.04
C GLU A 24 -1.33 -16.36 23.60
N ARG A 25 -2.25 -15.97 22.70
CA ARG A 25 -2.35 -16.58 21.36
C ARG A 25 -1.64 -15.76 20.29
N LEU A 26 -1.61 -14.43 20.40
CA LEU A 26 -0.85 -13.54 19.51
C LEU A 26 0.63 -13.95 19.37
N PRO A 27 1.42 -14.12 20.45
CA PRO A 27 2.83 -14.49 20.32
C PRO A 27 3.01 -15.87 19.68
N THR A 28 2.07 -16.79 19.90
CA THR A 28 2.07 -18.12 19.28
C THR A 28 1.80 -18.03 17.77
N ALA A 29 0.85 -17.19 17.34
CA ALA A 29 0.56 -16.95 15.92
C ALA A 29 1.76 -16.34 15.18
N VAL A 30 2.42 -15.35 15.78
CA VAL A 30 3.63 -14.73 15.22
C VAL A 30 4.77 -15.76 15.10
N ARG A 31 4.94 -16.66 16.08
CA ARG A 31 5.93 -17.74 15.99
C ARG A 31 5.63 -18.70 14.83
N SER A 32 4.37 -19.07 14.62
CA SER A 32 3.98 -19.93 13.49
C SER A 32 4.26 -19.26 12.15
N ILE A 33 3.80 -18.01 11.99
CA ILE A 33 3.99 -17.25 10.74
C ILE A 33 5.47 -17.00 10.46
N SER A 34 6.24 -16.63 11.48
CA SER A 34 7.67 -16.35 11.34
C SER A 34 8.47 -17.62 11.04
N SER A 35 8.06 -18.78 11.57
CA SER A 35 8.67 -20.06 11.23
C SER A 35 8.48 -20.41 9.75
N TRP A 36 7.27 -20.21 9.20
CA TRP A 36 7.01 -20.39 7.77
C TRP A 36 7.79 -19.42 6.89
N ILE A 37 7.79 -18.13 7.22
CA ILE A 37 8.56 -17.12 6.49
C ILE A 37 10.06 -17.48 6.51
N ARG A 38 10.56 -17.95 7.66
CA ARG A 38 11.96 -18.33 7.82
C ARG A 38 12.31 -19.61 7.07
N ALA A 39 11.40 -20.59 7.02
CA ALA A 39 11.54 -21.78 6.20
C ALA A 39 11.60 -21.43 4.70
N MET A 40 10.70 -20.56 4.23
CA MET A 40 10.70 -20.07 2.85
C MET A 40 11.99 -19.30 2.53
N LYS A 41 12.42 -18.40 3.42
CA LYS A 41 13.68 -17.67 3.27
C LYS A 41 14.89 -18.59 3.22
N LYS A 42 14.91 -19.64 4.05
CA LYS A 42 15.98 -20.65 4.05
C LYS A 42 16.02 -21.42 2.73
N MET A 43 14.86 -21.80 2.20
CA MET A 43 14.78 -22.47 0.89
C MET A 43 15.21 -21.56 -0.26
N ALA A 44 14.80 -20.28 -0.23
CA ALA A 44 15.26 -19.30 -1.22
C ALA A 44 16.77 -19.08 -1.16
N ASN A 45 17.34 -19.03 0.05
CA ASN A 45 18.78 -18.91 0.24
C ASN A 45 19.54 -20.16 -0.21
N SER A 46 19.07 -21.37 0.12
CA SER A 46 19.75 -22.60 -0.31
C SER A 46 19.75 -22.75 -1.83
N VAL A 47 18.64 -22.40 -2.49
CA VAL A 47 18.58 -22.37 -3.96
C VAL A 47 19.57 -21.35 -4.51
N LYS A 48 19.63 -20.13 -3.95
CA LYS A 48 20.63 -19.12 -4.34
C LYS A 48 22.06 -19.61 -4.16
N ASP A 49 22.38 -20.21 -3.02
CA ASP A 49 23.71 -20.71 -2.68
C ASP A 49 24.14 -21.82 -3.66
N GLU A 50 23.24 -22.75 -4.00
CA GLU A 50 23.48 -23.78 -5.03
C GLU A 50 23.71 -23.18 -6.43
N LEU A 51 22.97 -22.12 -6.80
CA LEU A 51 23.08 -21.45 -8.09
C LEU A 51 24.31 -20.54 -8.22
N GLU A 52 24.76 -19.96 -7.10
CA GLU A 52 26.00 -19.18 -6.99
C GLU A 52 27.23 -20.08 -7.04
N GLN A 53 27.12 -21.29 -6.48
CA GLN A 53 28.21 -22.24 -6.41
C GLN A 53 28.42 -23.03 -7.73
N GLU A 54 27.43 -23.04 -8.66
CA GLU A 54 27.47 -23.81 -9.92
C GLU A 54 27.28 -23.04 -11.25
N LEU A 55 27.31 -21.69 -11.31
CA LEU A 55 27.18 -20.87 -12.54
C LEU A 55 25.75 -20.70 -13.12
N LYS A 56 24.76 -20.20 -12.37
CA LYS A 56 23.39 -19.97 -12.93
C LYS A 56 22.63 -18.69 -12.56
N ILE A 57 23.26 -17.67 -11.97
CA ILE A 57 22.55 -16.38 -11.76
C ILE A 57 22.01 -15.80 -13.07
N GLU A 58 22.76 -15.92 -14.17
CA GLU A 58 22.38 -15.36 -15.47
C GLU A 58 21.26 -16.15 -16.15
N GLN A 59 21.17 -17.47 -15.94
CA GLN A 59 20.09 -18.29 -16.52
C GLN A 59 18.73 -17.97 -15.90
N LEU A 60 18.65 -17.81 -14.58
CA LEU A 60 17.40 -17.42 -13.93
C LEU A 60 17.00 -15.98 -14.24
N HIS A 61 17.96 -15.06 -14.30
CA HIS A 61 17.67 -13.72 -14.81
C HIS A 61 17.13 -13.77 -16.24
N SER A 62 17.67 -14.65 -17.09
CA SER A 62 17.20 -14.82 -18.47
C SER A 62 15.83 -15.49 -18.56
N ASP A 63 15.52 -16.46 -17.70
CA ASP A 63 14.23 -17.16 -17.65
C ASP A 63 13.13 -16.25 -17.10
N LEU A 64 13.43 -15.48 -16.04
CA LEU A 64 12.51 -14.47 -15.50
C LEU A 64 12.27 -13.35 -16.51
N LYS A 65 13.34 -12.84 -17.15
CA LYS A 65 13.22 -11.83 -18.20
C LYS A 65 12.52 -12.36 -19.44
N ASN A 66 12.69 -13.64 -19.79
CA ASN A 66 11.92 -14.27 -20.86
C ASN A 66 10.46 -14.47 -20.48
N ALA A 67 10.14 -14.90 -19.26
CA ALA A 67 8.76 -15.04 -18.79
C ALA A 67 8.04 -13.68 -18.74
N GLU A 68 8.73 -12.64 -18.27
CA GLU A 68 8.25 -11.26 -18.33
C GLU A 68 8.10 -10.81 -19.78
N SER A 69 9.12 -10.98 -20.62
CA SER A 69 9.05 -10.62 -22.05
C SER A 69 7.96 -11.38 -22.79
N GLN A 70 7.71 -12.65 -22.46
CA GLN A 70 6.62 -13.44 -23.04
C GLN A 70 5.27 -12.95 -22.53
N GLY A 71 5.16 -12.58 -21.25
CA GLY A 71 3.99 -11.86 -20.73
C GLY A 71 3.75 -10.60 -21.55
N LEU A 72 4.72 -9.69 -21.59
CA LEU A 72 4.67 -8.42 -22.32
C LEU A 72 4.41 -8.57 -23.81
N LYS A 73 4.93 -9.62 -24.46
CA LYS A 73 4.69 -9.91 -25.88
C LYS A 73 3.32 -10.53 -26.16
N ASN A 74 2.71 -11.20 -25.19
CA ASN A 74 1.36 -11.77 -25.31
C ASN A 74 0.26 -10.83 -24.79
N LEU A 75 0.63 -9.63 -24.37
CA LEU A 75 -0.31 -8.59 -23.96
C LEU A 75 -0.93 -7.91 -25.20
N SER A 76 -2.27 -7.79 -25.20
CA SER A 76 -3.04 -6.99 -26.17
C SER A 76 -2.45 -5.58 -26.30
N PRO A 77 -2.49 -4.92 -27.48
CA PRO A 77 -1.93 -3.57 -27.69
C PRO A 77 -2.35 -2.56 -26.61
N GLU A 78 -3.55 -2.70 -26.05
CA GLU A 78 -4.06 -1.88 -24.96
C GLU A 78 -3.17 -1.91 -23.68
N LEU A 79 -2.58 -3.05 -23.35
CA LEU A 79 -1.78 -3.21 -22.13
C LEU A 79 -0.33 -2.76 -22.34
N GLN A 80 0.16 -2.74 -23.58
CA GLN A 80 1.44 -2.10 -23.95
C GLN A 80 1.33 -0.58 -23.79
N ASP A 81 0.28 0.04 -24.33
CA ASP A 81 0.00 1.47 -24.16
C ASP A 81 -0.13 1.86 -22.68
N SER A 82 -0.75 0.98 -21.88
CA SER A 82 -0.90 1.17 -20.44
C SER A 82 0.45 1.12 -19.70
N ILE A 83 1.33 0.19 -20.08
CA ILE A 83 2.68 0.08 -19.49
C ILE A 83 3.56 1.27 -19.87
N ASP A 84 3.48 1.76 -21.11
CA ASP A 84 4.24 2.93 -21.56
C ASP A 84 3.78 4.20 -20.84
N GLN A 85 2.46 4.40 -20.68
CA GLN A 85 1.91 5.48 -19.87
C GLN A 85 2.34 5.39 -18.40
N LEU A 86 2.36 4.19 -17.83
CA LEU A 86 2.82 3.97 -16.44
C LEU A 86 4.31 4.27 -16.30
N LYS A 87 5.10 3.92 -17.32
CA LYS A 87 6.54 4.21 -17.35
C LYS A 87 6.81 5.71 -17.46
N GLU A 88 6.05 6.42 -18.29
CA GLU A 88 6.14 7.87 -18.43
C GLU A 88 5.69 8.59 -17.14
N ALA A 89 4.61 8.13 -16.51
CA ALA A 89 4.15 8.65 -15.22
C ALA A 89 5.14 8.35 -14.08
N ALA A 90 5.74 7.16 -14.05
CA ALA A 90 6.78 6.83 -13.07
C ALA A 90 8.03 7.69 -13.27
N GLN A 91 8.40 8.01 -14.52
CA GLN A 91 9.51 8.90 -14.85
C GLN A 91 9.23 10.35 -14.48
N SER A 92 8.00 10.83 -14.67
CA SER A 92 7.60 12.21 -14.30
C SER A 92 7.51 12.39 -12.78
N VAL A 93 7.08 11.37 -12.03
CA VAL A 93 7.08 11.39 -10.56
C VAL A 93 8.49 11.26 -9.97
N ASN A 94 9.42 10.60 -10.66
CA ASN A 94 10.83 10.55 -10.26
C ASN A 94 11.57 11.89 -10.49
N ARG A 95 10.91 12.90 -11.07
CA ARG A 95 11.45 14.24 -11.27
C ARG A 95 10.81 15.24 -10.30
N PRO A 96 11.12 15.20 -8.99
CA PRO A 96 10.67 16.26 -8.09
C PRO A 96 11.37 17.55 -8.53
N TYR A 97 10.59 18.61 -8.75
CA TYR A 97 10.97 19.93 -9.26
C TYR A 97 10.99 20.09 -10.79
N GLN A 98 9.80 20.27 -11.36
CA GLN A 98 9.57 21.45 -12.20
C GLN A 98 8.34 22.18 -11.67
N VAL A 99 8.60 23.23 -10.90
CA VAL A 99 7.60 24.23 -10.55
C VAL A 99 7.69 25.25 -11.68
N GLU A 100 6.86 25.09 -12.71
CA GLU A 100 6.70 26.14 -13.72
C GLU A 100 5.87 27.28 -13.11
N ASP A 101 6.46 28.46 -13.14
CA ASP A 101 5.98 29.73 -12.62
C ASP A 101 4.55 30.10 -13.06
N VAL A 102 3.75 30.57 -12.09
CA VAL A 102 2.78 31.65 -12.32
C VAL A 102 3.07 32.80 -11.34
N PRO A 103 3.58 33.95 -11.82
CA PRO A 103 3.83 35.14 -11.03
C PRO A 103 2.58 36.05 -10.98
N ALA A 104 2.44 36.78 -9.86
CA ALA A 104 1.60 37.97 -9.59
C ALA A 104 0.77 37.75 -8.31
N ALA A 105 1.31 38.10 -7.14
CA ALA A 105 1.12 39.43 -6.52
C ALA A 105 -0.36 39.76 -6.23
N LYS A 106 -0.74 39.72 -4.94
CA LYS A 106 -1.00 40.92 -4.09
C LYS A 106 -1.81 40.57 -2.83
N ASP A 107 -1.20 40.90 -1.70
CA ASP A 107 -1.75 41.60 -0.53
C ASP A 107 -3.06 41.16 0.15
N THR A 108 -2.93 41.02 1.48
CA THR A 108 -3.80 41.54 2.56
C THR A 108 -4.48 40.50 3.45
N THR A 109 -3.86 40.26 4.61
CA THR A 109 -4.53 39.92 5.88
C THR A 109 -5.43 41.09 6.31
N PRO A 110 -6.70 40.86 6.72
CA PRO A 110 -7.01 40.97 8.15
C PRO A 110 -8.08 40.00 8.69
N ALA A 111 -7.93 39.69 9.99
CA ALA A 111 -8.87 38.97 10.86
C ALA A 111 -10.27 39.61 10.93
N LYS A 112 -11.31 38.81 11.31
CA LYS A 112 -12.25 39.02 12.45
C LYS A 112 -13.56 38.18 12.37
N GLU A 113 -14.03 37.72 13.55
CA GLU A 113 -15.40 37.28 13.97
C GLU A 113 -15.94 35.89 13.52
N THR A 114 -16.13 34.92 14.42
CA THR A 114 -17.20 34.71 15.44
C THR A 114 -18.51 34.17 14.86
N SER A 115 -18.85 32.90 15.14
CA SER A 115 -20.22 32.48 15.52
C SER A 115 -20.25 31.04 16.07
N THR A 116 -20.63 30.90 17.34
CA THR A 116 -20.99 29.66 18.04
C THR A 116 -22.45 29.76 18.45
N ALA A 117 -23.25 28.77 18.04
CA ALA A 117 -24.58 28.31 18.51
C ALA A 117 -25.28 27.76 17.26
N GLU A 118 -25.84 26.55 17.20
CA GLU A 118 -26.94 26.08 18.04
C GLU A 118 -26.93 24.55 18.24
N THR A 119 -27.19 24.15 19.47
CA THR A 119 -27.73 22.83 19.87
C THR A 119 -29.25 22.89 19.73
N SER A 120 -29.91 21.86 19.20
CA SER A 120 -31.05 21.14 19.83
C SER A 120 -31.87 20.25 18.87
N SER A 121 -31.99 18.98 19.30
CA SER A 121 -33.17 18.10 19.28
C SER A 121 -33.80 17.56 17.97
N THR A 122 -33.58 16.25 17.76
CA THR A 122 -34.58 15.16 17.81
C THR A 122 -36.00 15.42 17.31
N THR A 123 -36.48 14.62 16.34
CA THR A 123 -37.66 13.72 16.47
C THR A 123 -37.98 12.94 15.18
N SER A 124 -37.95 11.61 15.35
CA SER A 124 -38.78 10.54 14.78
C SER A 124 -39.69 10.80 13.57
N ALA A 125 -39.55 9.93 12.56
CA ALA A 125 -40.66 9.20 11.94
C ALA A 125 -40.11 8.08 11.04
N ASN A 126 -40.03 6.84 11.55
CA ASN A 126 -39.98 5.67 10.69
C ASN A 126 -41.20 4.82 11.02
N SER A 127 -42.20 4.91 10.15
CA SER A 127 -43.45 4.16 10.23
C SER A 127 -43.34 2.93 9.34
N ASP A 128 -43.49 1.78 9.98
CA ASP A 128 -44.33 0.66 9.56
C ASP A 128 -44.36 0.26 8.07
N LYS A 129 -43.80 -0.93 7.78
CA LYS A 129 -44.27 -1.78 6.68
C LYS A 129 -44.30 -3.24 7.14
N PRO A 130 -45.48 -3.86 7.27
CA PRO A 130 -45.60 -5.30 7.48
C PRO A 130 -45.70 -6.05 6.14
N ASN A 131 -45.37 -7.34 6.24
CA ASN A 131 -45.40 -8.39 5.23
C ASN A 131 -46.71 -8.51 4.44
N GLY A 132 -46.57 -8.95 3.18
CA GLY A 132 -47.61 -9.48 2.30
C GLY A 132 -46.99 -9.93 0.99
#